data_AF-A0A976CIJ8-F1
#
_entry.id   AF-A0A976CIJ8-F1
#
_cell.length_a   1.000
_cell.length_b   1.000
_cell.length_c   1.000
_cell.angle_alpha   90.00
_cell.angle_beta   90.00
_cell.angle_gamma   90.00
#
_symmetry.space_group_name_H-M   'P 1'
#
loop_
_entity.id
_entity.type
_entity.pdbx_description
1 polymer ?
#
loop_
_entity_poly.entity_id
_entity_poly.type
_entity_poly.pdbx_seq_one_letter_code
_entity_poly.pdbx_strand_id
1 'polypeptide(L)'
;MNTLISTSKFRLNRMLRQSLFAGIISAAALASGWAPDLYAQSPSLVFGAAAQAQEISNAEITSYARSVLGIEPRREEAMKEIKGMAGGSVPRIVCNETQGINSLSGGMRGVAVNYCQQAKKIIETNGLTVSRFNQLTLLQQRDPAVKQRIQAELLRLQQAGNQ
;
A
#
# COMPACT_ATOMS: atom_id res chain seq x y z
N MET A 1 -45.96 -59.62 -55.21
CA MET A 1 -45.32 -60.19 -54.01
C MET A 1 -45.07 -59.05 -53.05
N ASN A 2 -45.75 -59.05 -51.89
CA ASN A 2 -45.68 -58.03 -50.84
C ASN A 2 -44.85 -58.54 -49.66
N THR A 3 -44.01 -57.70 -49.09
CA THR A 3 -43.46 -57.79 -47.72
C THR A 3 -42.84 -56.41 -47.35
N LEU A 4 -43.35 -55.70 -46.31
CA LEU A 4 -42.76 -55.50 -44.95
C LEU A 4 -41.65 -54.40 -44.94
N ILE A 5 -41.48 -53.39 -44.04
CA ILE A 5 -41.80 -53.13 -42.61
C ILE A 5 -41.76 -51.60 -42.30
N SER A 6 -42.55 -51.18 -41.31
CA SER A 6 -42.55 -49.99 -40.40
C SER A 6 -41.16 -49.47 -39.93
N THR A 7 -40.87 -48.26 -39.42
CA THR A 7 -41.53 -47.28 -38.51
C THR A 7 -40.74 -45.95 -38.57
N SER A 8 -41.41 -44.79 -38.53
CA SER A 8 -40.80 -43.47 -38.29
C SER A 8 -41.42 -42.86 -37.03
N LYS A 9 -40.80 -43.06 -35.87
CA LYS A 9 -41.13 -42.40 -34.59
C LYS A 9 -39.93 -42.39 -33.64
N PHE A 10 -38.98 -41.48 -33.81
CA PHE A 10 -38.06 -41.15 -32.71
C PHE A 10 -37.55 -39.72 -32.85
N ARG A 11 -37.82 -38.90 -31.82
CA ARG A 11 -37.18 -37.61 -31.45
C ARG A 11 -37.94 -36.29 -31.61
N LEU A 12 -39.18 -36.24 -32.10
CA LEU A 12 -39.98 -35.00 -31.96
C LEU A 12 -40.55 -34.80 -30.54
N ASN A 13 -40.63 -35.88 -29.73
CA ASN A 13 -41.23 -35.87 -28.39
C ASN A 13 -40.27 -35.45 -27.25
N ARG A 14 -39.03 -35.07 -27.57
CA ARG A 14 -38.00 -34.66 -26.59
C ARG A 14 -37.86 -33.14 -26.46
N MET A 15 -38.22 -32.38 -27.50
CA MET A 15 -38.09 -30.91 -27.49
C MET A 15 -39.39 -30.15 -27.17
N LEU A 16 -40.52 -30.83 -27.00
CA LEU A 16 -41.79 -30.24 -26.57
C LEU A 16 -42.13 -30.52 -25.09
N ARG A 17 -41.20 -31.13 -24.33
CA ARG A 17 -41.41 -31.55 -22.94
C ARG A 17 -40.77 -30.65 -21.88
N GLN A 18 -40.14 -29.53 -22.26
CA GLN A 18 -39.46 -28.65 -21.30
C GLN A 18 -39.81 -27.15 -21.46
N SER A 19 -40.93 -26.83 -22.11
CA SER A 19 -41.42 -25.45 -22.21
C SER A 19 -42.86 -25.35 -21.73
N LEU A 20 -43.02 -25.54 -20.42
CA LEU A 20 -44.07 -25.06 -19.54
C LEU A 20 -43.28 -24.80 -18.25
N PHE A 21 -43.04 -23.57 -17.80
CA PHE A 21 -44.04 -22.70 -17.23
C PHE A 21 -43.69 -21.22 -17.49
N ALA A 22 -44.62 -20.51 -18.13
CA ALA A 22 -44.70 -19.07 -18.09
C ALA A 22 -44.95 -18.61 -16.64
N GLY A 23 -44.30 -17.52 -16.26
CA GLY A 23 -44.28 -17.02 -14.89
C GLY A 23 -45.59 -16.39 -14.42
N ILE A 24 -45.79 -16.48 -13.11
CA ILE A 24 -46.42 -15.46 -12.27
C ILE A 24 -45.63 -15.51 -10.96
N ILE A 25 -44.67 -14.59 -10.75
CA ILE A 25 -44.07 -14.43 -9.42
C ILE A 25 -44.93 -13.41 -8.68
N SER A 26 -45.74 -13.93 -7.77
CA SER A 26 -46.54 -13.15 -6.82
C SER A 26 -45.63 -12.26 -5.95
N ALA A 27 -45.92 -10.97 -5.93
CA ALA A 27 -45.38 -10.03 -4.98
C ALA A 27 -45.98 -10.32 -3.58
N ALA A 28 -45.21 -10.97 -2.71
CA ALA A 28 -45.40 -10.93 -1.25
C ALA A 28 -44.23 -11.64 -0.54
N ALA A 29 -43.11 -10.94 -0.31
CA ALA A 29 -42.11 -11.33 0.69
C ALA A 29 -41.18 -10.15 1.04
N LEU A 30 -41.75 -9.02 1.48
CA LEU A 30 -40.99 -7.93 2.11
C LEU A 30 -41.31 -7.93 3.62
N ALA A 31 -40.74 -8.86 4.39
CA ALA A 31 -40.80 -8.77 5.86
C ALA A 31 -39.76 -9.59 6.65
N SER A 32 -38.85 -10.34 6.01
CA SER A 32 -37.89 -11.17 6.77
C SER A 32 -36.45 -11.04 6.28
N GLY A 33 -36.01 -9.83 5.95
CA GLY A 33 -34.61 -9.39 5.97
C GLY A 33 -33.50 -10.25 5.34
N TRP A 34 -33.82 -11.24 4.50
CA TRP A 34 -32.88 -12.23 3.96
C TRP A 34 -32.94 -12.24 2.42
N ALA A 35 -32.87 -11.06 1.80
CA ALA A 35 -32.56 -10.96 0.39
C ALA A 35 -31.05 -10.65 0.27
N PRO A 36 -30.27 -11.40 -0.53
CA PRO A 36 -28.95 -10.94 -0.91
C PRO A 36 -29.15 -9.62 -1.66
N ASP A 37 -28.51 -8.57 -1.16
CA ASP A 37 -28.57 -7.24 -1.73
C ASP A 37 -27.94 -7.32 -3.13
N LEU A 38 -28.77 -7.57 -4.15
CA LEU A 38 -28.40 -7.41 -5.54
C LEU A 38 -28.50 -5.91 -5.85
N TYR A 39 -27.67 -5.15 -5.15
CA TYR A 39 -27.36 -3.78 -5.51
C TYR A 39 -26.81 -3.86 -6.94
N ALA A 40 -27.54 -3.25 -7.87
CA ALA A 40 -27.10 -3.01 -9.22
C ALA A 40 -25.85 -2.11 -9.17
N GLN A 41 -24.70 -2.71 -8.88
CA GLN A 41 -23.40 -2.13 -9.15
C GLN A 41 -23.21 -2.25 -10.66
N SER A 42 -23.73 -1.26 -11.37
CA SER A 42 -23.15 -0.88 -12.66
C SER A 42 -21.63 -0.92 -12.47
N PRO A 43 -20.85 -1.69 -13.25
CA PRO A 43 -19.41 -1.54 -13.21
C PRO A 43 -19.15 -0.12 -13.74
N SER A 44 -18.95 0.83 -12.83
CA SER A 44 -18.33 2.07 -13.18
C SER A 44 -16.93 1.69 -13.63
N LEU A 45 -16.76 1.54 -14.95
CA LEU A 45 -15.45 1.59 -15.56
C LEU A 45 -14.93 2.99 -15.26
N VAL A 46 -14.20 3.13 -14.15
CA VAL A 46 -13.45 4.32 -13.80
C VAL A 46 -12.25 4.36 -14.75
N PHE A 47 -12.51 4.66 -16.02
CA PHE A 47 -11.50 5.19 -16.91
C PHE A 47 -11.34 6.67 -16.56
N GLY A 48 -10.25 7.01 -15.87
CA GLY A 48 -9.92 8.41 -15.61
C GLY A 48 -9.66 8.77 -14.15
N ALA A 49 -8.85 7.96 -13.47
CA ALA A 49 -7.55 8.49 -13.11
C ALA A 49 -6.57 7.37 -13.42
N ALA A 50 -5.77 7.52 -14.48
CA ALA A 50 -4.39 7.09 -14.32
C ALA A 50 -3.97 7.76 -13.02
N ALA A 51 -3.89 6.98 -11.94
CA ALA A 51 -3.19 7.43 -10.76
C ALA A 51 -1.87 7.92 -11.35
N GLN A 52 -1.67 9.23 -11.36
CA GLN A 52 -0.35 9.79 -11.59
C GLN A 52 0.41 9.37 -10.33
N ALA A 53 0.72 8.08 -10.23
CA ALA A 53 1.79 7.58 -9.40
C ALA A 53 2.96 8.35 -9.99
N GLN A 54 3.36 9.42 -9.30
CA GLN A 54 4.56 10.15 -9.63
C GLN A 54 5.64 9.08 -9.74
N GLU A 55 6.02 8.74 -10.97
CA GLU A 55 6.78 7.53 -11.21
C GLU A 55 8.10 7.67 -10.45
N ILE A 56 8.31 6.83 -9.45
CA ILE A 56 9.54 6.83 -8.68
C ILE A 56 10.63 6.17 -9.53
N SER A 57 11.67 6.93 -9.82
CA SER A 57 12.81 6.43 -10.58
C SER A 57 13.66 5.46 -9.76
N ASN A 58 14.40 4.58 -10.42
CA ASN A 58 15.35 3.69 -9.74
C ASN A 58 16.44 4.49 -9.01
N ALA A 59 16.85 5.63 -9.57
CA ALA A 59 17.80 6.53 -8.92
C ALA A 59 17.26 7.07 -7.60
N GLU A 60 16.00 7.51 -7.55
CA GLU A 60 15.36 7.97 -6.31
C GLU A 60 15.22 6.85 -5.28
N ILE A 61 14.95 5.61 -5.71
CA ILE A 61 14.93 4.44 -4.82
C ILE A 61 16.30 4.21 -4.19
N THR A 62 17.38 4.21 -5.00
CA THR A 62 18.74 4.07 -4.50
C THR A 62 19.12 5.21 -3.56
N SER A 63 18.85 6.46 -3.92
CA SER A 63 19.12 7.62 -3.08
C SER A 63 18.35 7.58 -1.76
N TYR A 64 17.09 7.16 -1.80
CA TYR A 64 16.26 6.99 -0.59
C TYR A 64 16.80 5.88 0.29
N ALA A 65 17.08 4.70 -0.27
CA ALA A 65 17.60 3.56 0.46
C ALA A 65 18.96 3.86 1.13
N ARG A 66 19.88 4.52 0.41
CA ARG A 66 21.15 5.00 0.99
C ARG A 66 20.93 6.00 2.12
N SER A 67 19.97 6.91 1.96
CA SER A 67 19.64 7.89 3.00
C SER A 67 19.12 7.19 4.27
N VAL A 68 18.21 6.22 4.12
CA VAL A 68 17.70 5.41 5.24
C VAL A 68 18.82 4.67 5.95
N LEU A 69 19.69 3.97 5.21
CA LEU A 69 20.82 3.24 5.80
C LEU A 69 21.81 4.16 6.52
N GLY A 70 22.03 5.39 6.02
CA GLY A 70 22.90 6.36 6.68
C GLY A 70 22.27 7.05 7.90
N ILE A 71 20.95 7.22 7.91
CA ILE A 71 20.21 7.88 8.99
C ILE A 71 19.99 6.94 10.17
N GLU A 72 19.67 5.67 9.93
CA GLU A 72 19.17 4.77 10.96
C GLU A 72 20.13 4.57 12.15
N PRO A 73 21.45 4.36 11.95
CA PRO A 73 22.40 4.26 13.07
C PRO A 73 22.43 5.52 13.94
N ARG A 74 22.30 6.70 13.32
CA ARG A 74 22.30 8.00 14.02
C ARG A 74 21.00 8.20 14.80
N ARG A 75 19.88 7.68 14.28
CA ARG A 75 18.60 7.66 14.99
C ARG A 75 18.73 6.82 16.26
N GLU A 76 19.33 5.64 16.17
CA GLU A 76 19.53 4.75 17.32
C GLU A 76 20.46 5.37 18.37
N GLU A 77 21.57 5.95 17.94
CA GLU A 77 22.51 6.67 18.82
C GLU A 77 21.83 7.81 19.58
N ALA A 78 21.13 8.70 18.85
CA ALA A 78 20.41 9.81 19.45
C ALA A 78 19.33 9.34 20.44
N MET A 79 18.61 8.27 20.09
CA MET A 79 17.56 7.72 20.95
C MET A 79 18.14 7.09 22.22
N LYS A 80 19.29 6.42 22.13
CA LYS A 80 20.01 5.86 23.26
C LYS A 80 20.49 6.96 24.21
N GLU A 81 21.07 8.03 23.67
CA GLU A 81 21.56 9.16 24.47
C GLU A 81 20.41 9.87 25.19
N ILE A 82 19.32 10.19 24.46
CA ILE A 82 18.15 10.84 25.04
C ILE A 82 17.47 9.96 26.08
N LYS A 83 17.40 8.64 25.87
CA LYS A 83 16.90 7.70 26.89
C LYS A 83 17.74 7.74 28.16
N GLY A 84 19.06 7.83 28.03
CA GLY A 84 19.97 8.00 29.17
C GLY A 84 19.73 9.29 29.94
N MET A 85 19.40 10.38 29.25
CA MET A 85 19.09 11.68 29.87
C MET A 85 17.68 11.74 30.49
N ALA A 86 16.69 11.12 29.86
CA ALA A 86 15.30 11.17 30.30
C ALA A 86 15.00 10.28 31.51
N GLY A 87 15.86 9.30 31.82
CA GLY A 87 15.64 8.33 32.88
C GLY A 87 14.39 7.46 32.67
N GLY A 88 13.89 7.35 31.43
CA GLY A 88 12.58 6.77 31.15
C GLY A 88 12.12 6.92 29.70
N SER A 89 10.88 7.36 29.51
CA SER A 89 10.26 7.48 28.19
C SER A 89 10.91 8.59 27.35
N VAL A 90 11.23 8.26 26.11
CA VAL A 90 11.80 9.22 25.17
C VAL A 90 10.66 9.95 24.45
N PRO A 91 10.62 11.29 24.46
CA PRO A 91 9.62 12.03 23.70
C PRO A 91 9.77 11.75 22.20
N ARG A 92 8.65 11.83 21.47
CA ARG A 92 8.68 11.76 20.01
C ARG A 92 9.47 12.95 19.46
N ILE A 93 10.49 12.68 18.66
CA ILE A 93 11.33 13.72 18.02
C ILE A 93 10.96 13.79 16.55
N VAL A 94 10.65 15.00 16.08
CA VAL A 94 10.29 15.26 14.69
C VAL A 94 11.08 16.44 14.20
N CYS A 95 11.94 16.20 13.21
CA CYS A 95 12.93 17.19 12.79
C CYS A 95 12.36 18.44 12.13
N ASN A 96 11.08 18.44 11.73
CA ASN A 96 10.38 19.60 11.19
C ASN A 96 9.45 20.29 12.20
N GLU A 97 9.36 19.82 13.45
CA GLU A 97 8.52 20.40 14.50
C GLU A 97 9.37 21.21 15.48
N THR A 98 9.63 22.48 15.17
CA THR A 98 10.47 23.36 15.99
C THR A 98 9.96 23.49 17.43
N GLN A 99 8.64 23.56 17.63
CA GLN A 99 8.05 23.61 18.98
C GLN A 99 8.34 22.35 19.79
N GLY A 100 8.27 21.17 19.16
CA GLY A 100 8.59 19.89 19.80
C GLY A 100 10.07 19.75 20.16
N ILE A 101 10.97 20.32 19.36
CA ILE A 101 12.40 20.37 19.69
C ILE A 101 12.66 21.37 20.82
N ASN A 102 12.01 22.53 20.79
CA ASN A 102 12.19 23.58 21.78
C ASN A 102 11.62 23.22 23.16
N SER A 103 10.68 22.28 23.25
CA SER A 103 10.16 21.79 24.54
C SER A 103 11.10 20.78 25.23
N LEU A 104 12.10 20.24 24.54
CA LEU A 104 13.11 19.36 25.12
C LEU A 104 14.03 20.13 26.08
N SER A 105 14.51 19.48 27.15
CA SER A 105 15.54 20.04 28.03
C SER A 105 16.85 20.28 27.26
N GLY A 106 17.73 21.15 27.76
CA GLY A 106 18.92 21.62 27.03
C GLY A 106 19.78 20.50 26.42
N GLY A 107 20.13 19.48 27.20
CA GLY A 107 20.89 18.32 26.73
C GLY A 107 20.14 17.54 25.64
N MET A 108 18.88 17.19 25.89
CA MET A 108 18.04 16.45 24.93
C MET A 108 17.82 17.24 23.64
N ARG A 109 17.67 18.56 23.74
CA ARG A 109 17.54 19.46 22.59
C ARG A 109 18.81 19.45 21.74
N GLY A 110 19.99 19.49 22.37
CA GLY A 110 21.27 19.43 21.67
C GLY A 110 21.39 18.16 20.82
N VAL A 111 21.07 17.00 21.42
CA VAL A 111 21.08 15.71 20.72
C VAL A 111 20.08 15.69 19.56
N ALA A 112 18.85 16.13 19.80
CA ALA A 112 17.80 16.16 18.77
C ALA A 112 18.19 17.07 17.59
N VAL A 113 18.71 18.27 17.85
CA VAL A 113 19.16 19.20 16.80
C VAL A 113 20.30 18.59 15.99
N ASN A 114 21.29 18.00 16.67
CA ASN A 114 22.43 17.35 16.02
C ASN A 114 21.98 16.20 15.12
N TYR A 115 21.12 15.31 15.62
CA TYR A 115 20.52 14.23 14.84
C TYR A 115 19.79 14.77 13.59
N CYS A 116 18.93 15.77 13.76
CA CYS A 116 18.15 16.33 12.66
C CYS A 116 19.03 17.00 11.59
N GLN A 117 20.11 17.67 11.99
CA GLN A 117 21.08 18.26 11.05
C GLN A 117 21.84 17.18 10.28
N GLN A 118 22.28 16.11 10.95
CA GLN A 118 22.97 15.00 10.31
C GLN A 118 22.04 14.28 9.32
N ALA A 119 20.79 14.02 9.71
CA ALA A 119 19.81 13.40 8.82
C ALA A 119 19.57 14.23 7.56
N LYS A 120 19.38 15.55 7.72
CA LYS A 120 19.27 16.49 6.60
C LYS A 120 20.48 16.40 5.67
N LYS A 121 21.70 16.46 6.23
CA LYS A 121 22.94 16.39 5.45
C LYS A 121 23.06 15.09 4.66
N ILE A 122 22.67 13.95 5.25
CA ILE A 122 22.71 12.64 4.58
C ILE A 122 21.71 12.60 3.41
N ILE A 123 20.50 13.11 3.61
CA ILE A 123 19.48 13.19 2.56
C ILE A 123 20.01 14.01 1.37
N GLU A 124 20.56 15.20 1.66
CA GLU A 124 21.09 16.11 0.64
C GLU A 124 22.32 15.52 -0.06
N THR A 125 23.21 14.86 0.67
CA THR A 125 24.39 14.17 0.10
C THR A 125 24.00 13.06 -0.87
N ASN A 126 22.86 12.39 -0.65
CA ASN A 126 22.33 11.37 -1.54
C ASN A 126 21.49 11.94 -2.69
N GLY A 127 21.49 13.26 -2.90
CA GLY A 127 20.82 13.91 -4.01
C GLY A 127 19.31 14.08 -3.85
N LEU A 128 18.79 13.95 -2.62
CA LEU A 128 17.38 14.22 -2.31
C LEU A 128 17.24 15.54 -1.58
N THR A 129 16.09 16.21 -1.76
CA THR A 129 15.65 17.24 -0.81
C THR A 129 14.95 16.57 0.37
N VAL A 130 14.92 17.23 1.54
CA VAL A 130 14.14 16.74 2.70
C VAL A 130 12.66 16.53 2.33
N SER A 131 12.09 17.44 1.54
CA SER A 131 10.70 17.31 1.07
C SER A 131 10.51 16.06 0.22
N ARG A 132 11.41 15.80 -0.75
CA ARG A 132 11.33 14.61 -1.60
C ARG A 132 11.53 13.34 -0.79
N PHE A 133 12.48 13.30 0.13
CA PHE A 133 12.66 12.18 1.05
C PHE A 133 11.36 11.86 1.82
N ASN A 134 10.73 12.88 2.42
CA ASN A 134 9.46 12.70 3.14
C ASN A 134 8.32 12.22 2.23
N GLN A 135 8.24 12.71 0.98
CA GLN A 135 7.28 12.22 0.00
C GLN A 135 7.50 10.73 -0.31
N LEU A 136 8.75 10.29 -0.50
CA LEU A 136 9.09 8.89 -0.74
C LEU A 136 8.76 8.03 0.49
N THR A 137 8.99 8.55 1.70
CA THR A 137 8.56 7.90 2.95
C THR A 137 7.05 7.68 3.01
N LEU A 138 6.25 8.67 2.61
CA LEU A 138 4.80 8.53 2.54
C LEU A 138 4.36 7.59 1.41
N LEU A 139 5.04 7.65 0.27
CA LEU A 139 4.73 6.81 -0.89
C LEU A 139 4.94 5.33 -0.56
N GLN A 140 6.07 4.95 0.05
CA GLN A 140 6.31 3.56 0.45
C GLN A 140 5.33 3.02 1.49
N GLN A 141 4.66 3.89 2.26
CA GLN A 141 3.64 3.48 3.23
C GLN A 141 2.30 3.19 2.56
N ARG A 142 2.01 3.86 1.45
CA ARG A 142 0.72 3.81 0.75
C ARG A 142 0.73 2.88 -0.46
N ASP A 143 1.88 2.70 -1.09
CA ASP A 143 2.05 1.89 -2.31
C ASP A 143 2.91 0.65 -2.03
N PRO A 144 2.31 -0.56 -2.03
CA PRO A 144 3.03 -1.82 -1.82
C PRO A 144 4.12 -2.11 -2.86
N ALA A 145 3.94 -1.68 -4.11
CA ALA A 145 4.94 -1.91 -5.16
C ALA A 145 6.19 -1.05 -4.91
N VAL A 146 6.00 0.20 -4.48
CA VAL A 146 7.12 1.08 -4.08
C VAL A 146 7.82 0.54 -2.84
N LYS A 147 7.07 0.06 -1.84
CA LYS A 147 7.62 -0.59 -0.64
C LYS A 147 8.53 -1.76 -1.01
N GLN A 148 8.07 -2.65 -1.89
CA GLN A 148 8.82 -3.82 -2.31
C GLN A 148 10.13 -3.43 -3.04
N ARG A 149 10.07 -2.43 -3.92
CA ARG A 149 11.27 -1.93 -4.63
C ARG A 149 12.31 -1.35 -3.67
N ILE A 150 11.88 -0.56 -2.67
CA ILE A 150 12.77 -0.02 -1.64
C ILE A 150 13.38 -1.13 -0.78
N GLN A 151 12.58 -2.12 -0.36
CA GLN A 151 13.07 -3.26 0.42
C GLN A 151 14.13 -4.06 -0.33
N ALA A 152 13.90 -4.35 -1.62
CA ALA A 152 14.88 -5.03 -2.46
C ALA A 152 16.19 -4.24 -2.58
N GLU A 153 16.10 -2.91 -2.76
CA GLU A 153 17.28 -2.06 -2.86
C GLU A 153 18.07 -1.96 -1.54
N LEU A 154 17.38 -1.90 -0.39
CA LEU A 154 18.02 -1.93 0.93
C LEU A 154 18.85 -3.21 1.10
N LEU A 155 18.28 -4.37 0.78
CA LEU A 155 18.98 -5.66 0.85
C LEU A 155 20.19 -5.70 -0.08
N ARG A 156 20.03 -5.22 -1.33
CA ARG A 156 21.11 -5.18 -2.32
C ARG A 156 22.28 -4.31 -1.84
N LEU A 157 21.99 -3.13 -1.28
CA LEU A 157 23.02 -2.21 -0.77
C LEU A 157 23.75 -2.79 0.44
N GLN A 158 23.05 -3.47 1.34
CA GLN A 158 23.66 -4.12 2.50
C GLN A 158 24.57 -5.28 2.10
N GLN A 159 24.19 -6.07 1.10
CA GLN A 159 25.04 -7.14 0.58
C GLN A 159 26.31 -6.61 -0.11
N ALA A 160 26.18 -5.54 -0.88
CA ALA A 160 27.30 -4.91 -1.56
C ALA A 160 28.29 -4.22 -0.60
N GLY A 161 27.83 -3.72 0.54
CA GLY A 161 28.68 -3.10 1.57
C GLY A 161 29.42 -4.09 2.48
N ASN A 162 29.08 -5.38 2.39
CA ASN A 162 29.73 -6.47 3.15
C ASN A 162 30.82 -7.19 2.34
N GLN A 163 31.14 -6.70 1.14
CA GLN A 163 32.23 -7.16 0.28
C GLN A 163 33.37 -6.14 0.30
#